data_AF-A0A936Q808-F1
#
_entry.id   AF-A0A936Q808-F1
#
_cell.length_a   1.000
_cell.length_b   1.000
_cell.length_c   1.000
_cell.angle_alpha   90.00
_cell.angle_beta   90.00
_cell.angle_gamma   90.00
#
_symmetry.space_group_name_H-M   'P 1'
#
loop_
_entity.id
_entity.type
_entity.pdbx_description
1 polymer ?
#
loop_
_entity_poly.entity_id
_entity_poly.type
_entity_poly.pdbx_seq_one_letter_code
_entity_poly.pdbx_strand_id
1 'polypeptide(L)'
;MILAALLVFRLAGDVVSPGAEAAVPRPVGSLQKPWVVAAWARAHPYDEPPRLDCTARSRCWKPSGHGRVDLSRAFAQSCNAYFLALARATPEDVRARTLEGAGFALSRPLSPEATIGLGPLDALPRVSPATLLGAYRDLLTRPWPSRDALRLALVDGMRAAALDGTGAALAQRGTFVKTGTVPALDGRPLATSGWALAASAGGESLVLALLPDGTGAMAAAALGEELGREGHTATISARAEASRGRPIPALVRVRLLEALRPAEVTVSNAGEAPVRIRRPRRGDAWQGPGATVAAEPGLGIGPGLLRLAVAPYGLVRFVEGTLEISGRAGSLGVVLTTTPRAWVDGILRGELRDGSPGLREELGAAALRFLRAGTRHGRDHLCDSTHCAVFAGRGPLVTWVTPRQAEIPASAKGAPAPALLGEAAWSRVLSISERPGPSQFTGHCGGTPLSSHEVWGSGPREAPPCPRHGAADDAPWERLLPASALRSAFGGPVIELRTLVASGVRKTRVTTDARSVDLLYDELHRALAPTLGWDALPSPPDAFQRTPGGVIARGRGRGHRVGLCLAAPFR
;
A
#
# COMPACT_ATOMS: atom_id res chain seq x y z
N MET A 1 -21.92 -16.70 -18.32
CA MET A 1 -22.39 -16.01 -17.11
C MET A 1 -22.43 -14.54 -17.44
N ILE A 2 -23.62 -13.96 -17.60
CA ILE A 2 -23.77 -12.52 -17.89
C ILE A 2 -23.40 -11.80 -16.58
N LEU A 3 -22.24 -11.13 -16.55
CA LEU A 3 -21.85 -10.27 -15.43
C LEU A 3 -22.97 -9.24 -15.24
N ALA A 4 -23.64 -9.24 -14.09
CA ALA A 4 -24.61 -8.19 -13.77
C ALA A 4 -23.90 -6.83 -13.90
N ALA A 5 -24.48 -5.92 -14.68
CA ALA A 5 -23.84 -4.65 -14.99
C ALA A 5 -23.59 -3.83 -13.72
N LEU A 6 -22.34 -3.41 -13.52
CA LEU A 6 -21.95 -2.50 -12.44
C LEU A 6 -22.51 -1.11 -12.73
N LEU A 7 -23.26 -0.52 -11.80
CA LEU A 7 -23.71 0.86 -11.90
C LEU A 7 -22.75 1.78 -11.14
N VAL A 8 -22.19 2.79 -11.81
CA VAL A 8 -21.16 3.67 -11.24
C VAL A 8 -21.65 5.11 -11.20
N PHE A 9 -21.53 5.72 -10.02
CA PHE A 9 -21.84 7.10 -9.72
C PHE A 9 -20.57 7.89 -9.46
N ARG A 10 -20.40 9.05 -10.10
CA ARG A 10 -19.19 9.87 -9.99
C ARG A 10 -19.55 11.27 -9.53
N LEU A 11 -18.90 11.75 -8.48
CA LEU A 11 -18.97 13.16 -8.07
C LEU A 11 -17.83 13.94 -8.73
N ALA A 12 -18.19 14.94 -9.53
CA ALA A 12 -17.27 15.91 -10.12
C ALA A 12 -17.79 17.33 -9.82
N GLY A 13 -17.04 18.08 -9.01
CA GLY A 13 -17.56 19.31 -8.42
C GLY A 13 -18.76 19.00 -7.52
N ASP A 14 -19.92 19.58 -7.82
CA ASP A 14 -21.19 19.35 -7.11
C ASP A 14 -22.20 18.49 -7.89
N VAL A 15 -21.80 17.94 -9.04
CA VAL A 15 -22.68 17.15 -9.91
C VAL A 15 -22.34 15.67 -9.81
N VAL A 16 -23.38 14.83 -9.72
CA VAL A 16 -23.24 13.36 -9.74
C VAL A 16 -23.82 12.77 -11.02
N SER A 17 -23.02 11.98 -11.73
CA SER A 17 -23.42 11.25 -12.93
C SER A 17 -23.46 9.73 -12.67
N PRO A 18 -24.39 8.97 -13.29
CA PRO A 18 -25.53 9.43 -14.10
C PRO A 18 -26.64 10.04 -13.22
N GLY A 19 -27.12 11.22 -13.58
CA GLY A 19 -27.99 12.04 -12.72
C GLY A 19 -29.35 11.40 -12.36
N ALA A 20 -30.00 10.73 -13.31
CA ALA A 20 -31.33 10.13 -13.10
C ALA A 20 -31.29 9.05 -11.99
N GLU A 21 -30.32 8.13 -12.07
CA GLU A 21 -30.15 7.08 -11.06
C GLU A 21 -29.55 7.61 -9.75
N ALA A 22 -28.75 8.68 -9.83
CA ALA A 22 -28.11 9.27 -8.66
C ALA A 22 -29.10 9.91 -7.68
N ALA A 23 -30.30 10.24 -8.13
CA ALA A 23 -31.36 10.81 -7.30
C ALA A 23 -32.20 9.75 -6.56
N VAL A 24 -32.13 8.46 -6.95
CA VAL A 24 -33.01 7.40 -6.42
C VAL A 24 -32.51 6.91 -5.05
N PRO A 25 -33.27 7.10 -3.95
CA PRO A 25 -32.85 6.64 -2.63
C PRO A 25 -32.83 5.12 -2.51
N ARG A 26 -31.71 4.56 -2.04
CA ARG A 26 -31.50 3.12 -1.88
C ARG A 26 -30.89 2.81 -0.50
N PRO A 27 -31.12 1.61 0.05
CA PRO A 27 -30.37 1.17 1.22
C PRO A 27 -28.93 0.83 0.81
N VAL A 28 -27.98 1.26 1.65
CA VAL A 28 -26.53 1.18 1.36
C VAL A 28 -25.75 0.37 2.40
N GLY A 29 -26.46 -0.19 3.38
CA GLY A 29 -25.92 -1.07 4.40
C GLY A 29 -24.79 -0.40 5.18
N SER A 30 -23.65 -1.09 5.28
CA SER A 30 -22.50 -0.60 6.07
C SER A 30 -21.87 0.72 5.61
N LEU A 31 -22.28 1.30 4.48
CA LEU A 31 -21.88 2.67 4.10
C LEU A 31 -22.43 3.72 5.07
N GLN A 32 -23.47 3.43 5.86
CA GLN A 32 -24.05 4.40 6.80
C GLN A 32 -23.33 4.49 8.18
N LYS A 33 -22.37 3.60 8.44
CA LYS A 33 -21.65 3.50 9.72
C LYS A 33 -20.91 4.78 10.18
N PRO A 34 -20.38 5.67 9.30
CA PRO A 34 -19.80 6.95 9.75
C PRO A 34 -20.77 7.78 10.59
N TRP A 35 -22.05 7.79 10.22
CA TRP A 35 -23.07 8.59 10.90
C TRP A 35 -23.55 7.95 12.20
N VAL A 36 -23.33 6.65 12.40
CA VAL A 36 -23.48 5.99 13.71
C VAL A 36 -22.43 6.52 14.68
N VAL A 37 -21.19 6.69 14.20
CA VAL A 37 -20.11 7.27 15.02
C VAL A 37 -20.37 8.75 15.28
N ALA A 38 -20.86 9.50 14.30
CA ALA A 38 -21.25 10.89 14.51
C ALA A 38 -22.39 11.02 15.55
N ALA A 39 -23.38 10.11 15.51
CA ALA A 39 -24.47 10.09 16.49
C ALA A 39 -23.95 9.76 17.89
N TRP A 40 -23.10 8.73 18.00
CA TRP A 40 -22.48 8.35 19.27
C TRP A 40 -21.62 9.49 19.83
N ALA A 41 -20.83 10.15 18.98
CA ALA A 41 -19.99 11.29 19.34
C ALA A 41 -20.79 12.49 19.88
N ARG A 42 -22.01 12.70 19.39
CA ARG A 42 -22.94 13.72 19.89
C ARG A 42 -23.53 13.36 21.24
N ALA A 43 -23.88 12.08 21.44
CA ALA A 43 -24.42 11.59 22.71
C ALA A 43 -23.35 11.46 23.81
N HIS A 44 -22.08 11.27 23.42
CA HIS A 44 -20.95 11.03 24.32
C HIS A 44 -19.79 11.98 24.00
N PRO A 45 -19.93 13.28 24.30
CA PRO A 45 -18.93 14.29 23.93
C PRO A 45 -17.59 14.10 24.64
N TYR A 46 -17.58 13.46 25.81
CA TYR A 46 -16.38 13.33 26.66
C TYR A 46 -15.83 11.90 26.74
N ASP A 47 -16.59 10.89 26.31
CA ASP A 47 -16.18 9.49 26.49
C ASP A 47 -15.15 9.07 25.43
N GLU A 48 -14.31 8.10 25.76
CA GLU A 48 -13.47 7.44 24.75
C GLU A 48 -14.28 6.42 23.95
N PRO A 49 -14.05 6.29 22.63
CA PRO A 49 -14.69 5.23 21.85
C PRO A 49 -14.27 3.86 22.42
N PRO A 50 -15.22 2.93 22.60
CA PRO A 50 -14.94 1.65 23.23
C PRO A 50 -13.92 0.84 22.42
N ARG A 51 -13.18 -0.04 23.09
CA ARG A 51 -12.49 -1.16 22.44
C ARG A 51 -13.31 -2.42 22.65
N LEU A 52 -13.55 -3.19 21.60
CA LEU A 52 -14.42 -4.37 21.66
C LEU A 52 -13.65 -5.63 21.28
N ASP A 53 -13.86 -6.71 22.02
CA ASP A 53 -13.47 -8.05 21.60
C ASP A 53 -14.59 -8.68 20.75
N CYS A 54 -14.39 -8.69 19.44
CA CYS A 54 -15.30 -9.29 18.48
C CYS A 54 -14.98 -10.78 18.30
N THR A 55 -15.87 -11.63 18.79
CA THR A 55 -15.74 -13.09 18.78
C THR A 55 -16.86 -13.74 17.94
N ALA A 56 -16.85 -15.07 17.83
CA ALA A 56 -17.93 -15.83 17.20
C ALA A 56 -19.31 -15.57 17.84
N ARG A 57 -19.37 -15.18 19.11
CA ARG A 57 -20.64 -14.89 19.83
C ARG A 57 -21.15 -13.48 19.57
N SER A 58 -20.35 -12.60 18.98
CA SER A 58 -20.67 -11.18 18.80
C SER A 58 -21.64 -10.90 17.64
N ARG A 59 -22.18 -11.94 16.98
CA ARG A 59 -23.09 -11.85 15.82
C ARG A 59 -22.54 -10.94 14.69
N CYS A 60 -21.23 -11.02 14.47
CA CYS A 60 -20.57 -10.31 13.37
C CYS A 60 -20.69 -11.12 12.07
N TRP A 61 -20.58 -10.46 10.91
CA TRP A 61 -20.63 -11.14 9.61
C TRP A 61 -19.48 -12.15 9.43
N LYS A 62 -18.35 -11.92 10.09
CA LYS A 62 -17.22 -12.85 10.11
C LYS A 62 -17.45 -13.92 11.18
N PRO A 63 -17.57 -15.21 10.84
CA PRO A 63 -17.95 -16.25 11.80
C PRO A 63 -17.00 -16.38 13.00
N SER A 64 -15.70 -16.17 12.82
CA SER A 64 -14.71 -16.22 13.91
C SER A 64 -14.61 -14.92 14.71
N GLY A 65 -15.26 -13.84 14.27
CA GLY A 65 -15.05 -12.50 14.79
C GLY A 65 -13.74 -11.84 14.30
N HIS A 66 -13.56 -10.59 14.68
CA HIS A 66 -12.40 -9.76 14.29
C HIS A 66 -11.31 -9.68 15.36
N GLY A 67 -11.48 -10.36 16.49
CA GLY A 67 -10.65 -10.20 17.68
C GLY A 67 -10.85 -8.82 18.30
N ARG A 68 -9.82 -8.31 18.97
CA ARG A 68 -9.83 -6.98 19.56
C ARG A 68 -9.80 -5.90 18.49
N VAL A 69 -10.82 -5.04 18.49
CA VAL A 69 -10.98 -3.95 17.51
C VAL A 69 -11.17 -2.60 18.21
N ASP A 70 -10.52 -1.58 17.65
CA ASP A 70 -10.81 -0.16 17.90
C ASP A 70 -11.66 0.41 16.74
N LEU A 71 -12.01 1.70 16.81
CA LEU A 71 -12.84 2.35 15.78
C LEU A 71 -12.26 2.19 14.36
N SER A 72 -10.97 2.48 14.17
CA SER A 72 -10.34 2.46 12.84
C SER A 72 -10.36 1.05 12.24
N ARG A 73 -9.94 0.05 13.03
CA ARG A 73 -9.95 -1.36 12.61
C ARG A 73 -11.36 -1.89 12.41
N ALA A 74 -12.29 -1.56 13.31
CA ALA A 74 -13.69 -1.94 13.19
C ALA A 74 -14.30 -1.36 11.91
N PHE A 75 -14.00 -0.12 11.57
CA PHE A 75 -14.46 0.52 10.35
C PHE A 75 -13.87 -0.13 9.10
N ALA A 76 -12.56 -0.40 9.09
CA ALA A 76 -11.85 -1.06 7.98
C ALA A 76 -12.40 -2.47 7.66
N GLN A 77 -12.68 -3.24 8.71
CA GLN A 77 -13.23 -4.61 8.61
C GLN A 77 -14.77 -4.65 8.61
N SER A 78 -15.41 -3.48 8.61
CA SER A 78 -16.88 -3.34 8.69
C SER A 78 -17.51 -4.14 9.84
N CYS A 79 -16.87 -4.17 11.02
CA CYS A 79 -17.27 -5.02 12.15
C CYS A 79 -18.65 -4.66 12.73
N ASN A 80 -19.67 -5.47 12.44
CA ASN A 80 -21.04 -5.22 12.89
C ASN A 80 -21.17 -5.11 14.42
N ALA A 81 -20.49 -5.98 15.16
CA ALA A 81 -20.54 -5.99 16.62
C ALA A 81 -20.14 -4.64 17.24
N TYR A 82 -19.09 -4.01 16.72
CA TYR A 82 -18.60 -2.72 17.19
C TYR A 82 -19.63 -1.61 16.96
N PHE A 83 -20.12 -1.48 15.73
CA PHE A 83 -21.10 -0.43 15.41
C PHE A 83 -22.45 -0.67 16.08
N LEU A 84 -22.83 -1.92 16.31
CA LEU A 84 -24.05 -2.25 17.05
C LEU A 84 -23.94 -1.85 18.52
N ALA A 85 -22.77 -2.01 19.13
CA ALA A 85 -22.51 -1.50 20.48
C ALA A 85 -22.65 0.03 20.55
N LEU A 86 -22.05 0.75 19.58
CA LEU A 86 -22.22 2.21 19.49
C LEU A 86 -23.69 2.60 19.30
N ALA A 87 -24.38 1.94 18.37
CA ALA A 87 -25.79 2.21 18.10
C ALA A 87 -26.64 1.99 19.37
N ARG A 88 -26.48 0.86 20.07
CA ARG A 88 -27.23 0.56 21.30
C ARG A 88 -26.95 1.53 22.45
N ALA A 89 -25.72 2.04 22.55
CA ALA A 89 -25.37 3.06 23.53
C ALA A 89 -25.88 4.47 23.16
N THR A 90 -26.37 4.69 21.93
CA THR A 90 -26.82 6.00 21.47
C THR A 90 -28.35 6.06 21.44
N PRO A 91 -28.99 7.09 22.05
CA PRO A 91 -30.45 7.27 21.97
C PRO A 91 -30.98 7.29 20.53
N GLU A 92 -32.16 6.70 20.30
CA GLU A 92 -32.75 6.56 18.96
C GLU A 92 -32.91 7.92 18.25
N ASP A 93 -33.40 8.92 18.97
CA ASP A 93 -33.65 10.26 18.45
C ASP A 93 -32.36 10.95 17.97
N VAL A 94 -31.24 10.74 18.67
CA VAL A 94 -29.91 11.22 18.26
C VAL A 94 -29.41 10.49 17.01
N ARG A 95 -29.63 9.16 16.93
CA ARG A 95 -29.29 8.36 15.73
C ARG A 95 -30.09 8.83 14.52
N ALA A 96 -31.41 8.97 14.67
CA ALA A 96 -32.32 9.40 13.62
C ALA A 96 -31.98 10.80 13.10
N ARG A 97 -31.88 11.80 13.99
CA ARG A 97 -31.51 13.17 13.59
C ARG A 97 -30.15 13.25 12.89
N THR A 98 -29.20 12.41 13.29
CA THR A 98 -27.86 12.40 12.67
C THR A 98 -27.87 11.79 11.28
N LEU A 99 -28.64 10.72 11.07
CA LEU A 99 -28.83 10.12 9.74
C LEU A 99 -29.67 11.03 8.83
N GLU A 100 -30.76 11.61 9.32
CA GLU A 100 -31.58 12.59 8.58
C GLU A 100 -30.75 13.81 8.17
N GLY A 101 -29.89 14.32 9.06
CA GLY A 101 -28.97 15.42 8.75
C GLY A 101 -27.89 15.07 7.72
N ALA A 102 -27.63 13.77 7.50
CA ALA A 102 -26.79 13.27 6.41
C ALA A 102 -27.59 12.93 5.15
N GLY A 103 -28.91 13.19 5.16
CA GLY A 103 -29.82 13.01 4.04
C GLY A 103 -30.41 11.60 3.88
N PHE A 104 -30.40 10.80 4.95
CA PHE A 104 -31.08 9.49 4.95
C PHE A 104 -32.59 9.65 5.24
N ALA A 105 -33.41 8.99 4.44
CA ALA A 105 -34.81 8.71 4.73
C ALA A 105 -34.92 7.47 5.63
N LEU A 106 -35.73 7.57 6.68
CA LEU A 106 -35.82 6.58 7.74
C LEU A 106 -37.26 6.10 7.94
N SER A 107 -37.43 4.81 8.26
CA SER A 107 -38.65 4.28 8.86
C SER A 107 -38.51 4.34 10.38
N ARG A 108 -39.54 4.80 11.10
CA ARG A 108 -39.54 4.84 12.57
C ARG A 108 -40.47 3.77 13.15
N PRO A 109 -40.12 3.14 14.29
CA PRO A 109 -38.92 3.37 15.10
C PRO A 109 -37.62 2.83 14.46
N LEU A 110 -36.51 3.54 14.65
CA LEU A 110 -35.20 3.18 14.08
C LEU A 110 -34.42 2.25 15.03
N SER A 111 -34.39 0.96 14.70
CA SER A 111 -33.63 -0.02 15.48
C SER A 111 -32.10 0.20 15.41
N PRO A 112 -31.33 -0.23 16.43
CA PRO A 112 -29.87 -0.21 16.39
C PRO A 112 -29.28 -1.00 15.21
N GLU A 113 -29.89 -2.13 14.87
CA GLU A 113 -29.52 -2.97 13.74
C GLU A 113 -29.72 -2.22 12.41
N ALA A 114 -30.90 -1.63 12.19
CA ALA A 114 -31.18 -0.83 11.01
C ALA A 114 -30.24 0.38 10.92
N THR A 115 -29.87 0.98 12.05
CA THR A 115 -28.91 2.10 12.13
C THR A 115 -27.51 1.74 11.63
N ILE A 116 -27.11 0.47 11.68
CA ILE A 116 -25.80 0.03 11.17
C ILE A 116 -25.87 -0.65 9.79
N GLY A 117 -27.07 -0.65 9.18
CA GLY A 117 -27.34 -1.24 7.88
C GLY A 117 -27.63 -2.74 7.92
N LEU A 118 -28.19 -3.26 9.02
CA LEU A 118 -28.64 -4.65 9.16
C LEU A 118 -30.15 -4.74 9.34
N GLY A 119 -30.78 -5.71 8.71
CA GLY A 119 -32.23 -5.92 8.79
C GLY A 119 -32.85 -6.18 7.42
N PRO A 120 -34.17 -6.38 7.38
CA PRO A 120 -34.91 -6.51 6.13
C PRO A 120 -34.92 -5.18 5.36
N LEU A 121 -35.04 -5.27 4.03
CA LEU A 121 -34.80 -4.16 3.09
C LEU A 121 -35.72 -2.95 3.27
N ASP A 122 -36.94 -3.19 3.74
CA ASP A 122 -37.99 -2.20 4.05
C ASP A 122 -37.70 -1.41 5.34
N ALA A 123 -36.95 -2.01 6.27
CA ALA A 123 -36.56 -1.38 7.53
C ALA A 123 -35.25 -0.58 7.45
N LEU A 124 -34.48 -0.71 6.36
CA LEU A 124 -33.18 -0.05 6.23
C LEU A 124 -33.29 1.43 5.85
N PRO A 125 -32.49 2.32 6.47
CA PRO A 125 -32.30 3.69 6.00
C PRO A 125 -31.94 3.77 4.52
N ARG A 126 -32.50 4.74 3.82
CA ARG A 126 -32.31 4.95 2.37
C ARG A 126 -31.69 6.31 2.11
N VAL A 127 -30.78 6.39 1.16
CA VAL A 127 -30.12 7.63 0.75
C VAL A 127 -29.88 7.59 -0.74
N SER A 128 -29.99 8.73 -1.42
CA SER A 128 -29.65 8.80 -2.84
C SER A 128 -28.13 8.72 -3.02
N PRO A 129 -27.62 8.10 -4.10
CA PRO A 129 -26.19 8.11 -4.41
C PRO A 129 -25.58 9.52 -4.41
N ALA A 130 -26.30 10.51 -4.93
CA ALA A 130 -25.84 11.90 -4.97
C ALA A 130 -25.63 12.48 -3.56
N THR A 131 -26.63 12.34 -2.70
CA THR A 131 -26.57 12.80 -1.31
C THR A 131 -25.49 12.05 -0.53
N LEU A 132 -25.34 10.75 -0.75
CA LEU A 132 -24.33 9.93 -0.08
C LEU A 132 -22.90 10.34 -0.45
N LEU A 133 -22.64 10.59 -1.74
CA LEU A 133 -21.35 11.09 -2.21
C LEU A 133 -21.02 12.45 -1.59
N GLY A 134 -21.99 13.36 -1.52
CA GLY A 134 -21.84 14.64 -0.83
C GLY A 134 -21.52 14.48 0.66
N ALA A 135 -22.22 13.58 1.36
CA ALA A 135 -22.00 13.33 2.78
C ALA A 135 -20.62 12.70 3.06
N TYR A 136 -20.10 11.85 2.16
CA TYR A 136 -18.74 11.34 2.26
C TYR A 136 -17.67 12.38 1.93
N ARG A 137 -17.90 13.26 0.95
CA ARG A 137 -17.02 14.41 0.70
C ARG A 137 -16.90 15.28 1.96
N ASP A 138 -18.02 15.57 2.61
CA ASP A 138 -18.04 16.32 3.86
C ASP A 138 -17.30 15.58 4.99
N LEU A 139 -17.47 14.25 5.12
CA LEU A 139 -16.71 13.44 6.08
C LEU A 139 -15.19 13.57 5.87
N LEU A 140 -14.73 13.62 4.63
CA LEU A 140 -13.31 13.73 4.30
C LEU A 140 -12.76 15.14 4.52
N THR A 141 -13.55 16.17 4.23
CA THR A 141 -13.07 17.56 4.08
C THR A 141 -13.45 18.49 5.21
N ARG A 142 -14.53 18.23 5.95
CA ARG A 142 -15.06 19.12 6.99
C ARG A 142 -14.76 18.57 8.39
N PRO A 143 -13.98 19.30 9.21
CA PRO A 143 -13.75 18.89 10.59
C PRO A 143 -15.04 18.79 11.41
N TRP A 144 -15.10 17.83 12.34
CA TRP A 144 -16.19 17.77 13.31
C TRP A 144 -15.90 18.72 14.47
N PRO A 145 -16.76 19.73 14.75
CA PRO A 145 -16.45 20.81 15.70
C PRO A 145 -15.99 20.35 17.09
N SER A 146 -16.57 19.25 17.61
CA SER A 146 -16.28 18.79 18.98
C SER A 146 -15.59 17.43 19.06
N ARG A 147 -15.39 16.71 17.96
CA ARG A 147 -14.93 15.30 17.97
C ARG A 147 -14.12 14.90 16.72
N ASP A 148 -13.30 15.81 16.19
CA ASP A 148 -12.56 15.57 14.93
C ASP A 148 -11.65 14.35 14.97
N ALA A 149 -11.11 14.00 16.14
CA ALA A 149 -10.31 12.79 16.31
C ALA A 149 -11.06 11.50 15.90
N LEU A 150 -12.38 11.42 16.11
CA LEU A 150 -13.18 10.28 15.67
C LEU A 150 -13.40 10.28 14.16
N ARG A 151 -13.58 11.46 13.55
CA ARG A 151 -13.63 11.61 12.09
C ARG A 151 -12.32 11.17 11.46
N LEU A 152 -11.18 11.62 11.98
CA LEU A 152 -9.86 11.20 11.50
C LEU A 152 -9.66 9.69 11.64
N ALA A 153 -10.11 9.07 12.74
CA ALA A 153 -10.08 7.62 12.90
C ALA A 153 -10.93 6.86 11.86
N LEU A 154 -12.07 7.43 11.43
CA LEU A 154 -12.87 6.91 10.31
C LEU A 154 -12.13 7.02 8.98
N VAL A 155 -11.48 8.17 8.72
CA VAL A 155 -10.67 8.39 7.51
C VAL A 155 -9.49 7.41 7.46
N ASP A 156 -8.80 7.20 8.58
CA ASP A 156 -7.76 6.18 8.72
C ASP A 156 -8.32 4.78 8.51
N GLY A 157 -9.54 4.52 9.00
CA GLY A 157 -10.27 3.28 8.75
C GLY A 157 -10.57 3.07 7.27
N MET A 158 -10.92 4.11 6.50
CA MET A 158 -11.10 4.01 5.04
C MET A 158 -9.78 3.68 4.33
N ARG A 159 -8.67 4.26 4.78
CA ARG A 159 -7.33 3.95 4.26
C ARG A 159 -6.96 2.49 4.54
N ALA A 160 -7.20 2.03 5.78
CA ALA A 160 -6.95 0.64 6.17
C ALA A 160 -7.87 -0.33 5.42
N ALA A 161 -9.12 0.06 5.15
CA ALA A 161 -10.06 -0.74 4.38
C ALA A 161 -9.53 -1.06 2.97
N ALA A 162 -8.86 -0.10 2.33
CA ALA A 162 -8.25 -0.22 1.02
C ALA A 162 -7.01 -1.12 1.00
N LEU A 163 -6.32 -1.27 2.15
CA LEU A 163 -5.07 -2.03 2.26
C LEU A 163 -5.31 -3.49 2.64
N ASP A 164 -6.13 -3.73 3.66
CA ASP A 164 -6.29 -5.06 4.28
C ASP A 164 -7.70 -5.28 4.85
N GLY A 165 -8.66 -4.45 4.45
CA GLY A 165 -10.05 -4.57 4.89
C GLY A 165 -10.99 -4.99 3.77
N THR A 166 -12.28 -4.74 4.00
CA THR A 166 -13.34 -5.11 3.06
C THR A 166 -13.23 -4.43 1.68
N GLY A 167 -12.43 -3.37 1.57
CA GLY A 167 -12.15 -2.64 0.34
C GLY A 167 -10.87 -3.06 -0.39
N ALA A 168 -10.08 -4.01 0.15
CA ALA A 168 -8.78 -4.37 -0.39
C ALA A 168 -8.86 -4.88 -1.84
N ALA A 169 -9.98 -5.51 -2.20
CA ALA A 169 -10.24 -6.00 -3.54
C ALA A 169 -10.31 -4.89 -4.61
N LEU A 170 -10.49 -3.62 -4.22
CA LEU A 170 -10.39 -2.47 -5.15
C LEU A 170 -9.02 -2.41 -5.83
N ALA A 171 -7.95 -2.86 -5.15
CA ALA A 171 -6.58 -2.89 -5.65
C ALA A 171 -6.03 -1.53 -6.16
N GLN A 172 -6.63 -0.41 -5.75
CA GLN A 172 -6.18 0.95 -6.10
C GLN A 172 -5.44 1.58 -4.92
N ARG A 173 -4.11 1.66 -5.02
CA ARG A 173 -3.29 2.25 -3.95
C ARG A 173 -3.54 3.75 -3.79
N GLY A 174 -3.47 4.22 -2.56
CA GLY A 174 -3.65 5.65 -2.23
C GLY A 174 -5.10 6.13 -2.27
N THR A 175 -6.07 5.22 -2.42
CA THR A 175 -7.50 5.52 -2.34
C THR A 175 -8.05 5.23 -0.95
N PHE A 176 -9.11 5.94 -0.57
CA PHE A 176 -9.89 5.69 0.63
C PHE A 176 -11.13 4.91 0.24
N VAL A 177 -11.42 3.82 0.95
CA VAL A 177 -12.47 2.89 0.52
C VAL A 177 -13.45 2.62 1.65
N LYS A 178 -14.73 2.52 1.30
CA LYS A 178 -15.74 1.92 2.18
C LYS A 178 -16.70 1.06 1.39
N THR A 179 -17.06 -0.09 1.96
CA THR A 179 -18.02 -1.00 1.34
C THR A 179 -19.32 -1.11 2.14
N GLY A 180 -20.38 -1.48 1.43
CA GLY A 180 -21.71 -1.76 1.95
C GLY A 180 -22.24 -3.07 1.36
N THR A 181 -23.10 -3.76 2.10
CA THR A 181 -23.81 -4.94 1.60
C THR A 181 -25.21 -4.90 2.19
N VAL A 182 -26.20 -5.15 1.34
CA VAL A 182 -27.62 -5.18 1.68
C VAL A 182 -28.24 -6.45 1.11
N PRO A 183 -29.41 -6.90 1.60
CA PRO A 183 -30.23 -7.87 0.87
C PRO A 183 -30.42 -7.43 -0.58
N ALA A 184 -30.58 -8.38 -1.50
CA ALA A 184 -30.72 -8.07 -2.92
C ALA A 184 -31.83 -7.04 -3.16
N LEU A 185 -31.51 -5.98 -3.90
CA LEU A 185 -32.44 -4.88 -4.15
C LEU A 185 -33.65 -5.30 -5.00
N ASP A 186 -33.54 -6.42 -5.71
CA ASP A 186 -34.62 -7.05 -6.48
C ASP A 186 -35.51 -7.99 -5.64
N GLY A 187 -35.24 -8.11 -4.33
CA GLY A 187 -36.02 -8.92 -3.41
C GLY A 187 -35.71 -10.42 -3.44
N ARG A 188 -34.69 -10.87 -4.21
CA ARG A 188 -34.32 -12.29 -4.25
C ARG A 188 -33.87 -12.80 -2.86
N PRO A 189 -34.47 -13.89 -2.35
CA PRO A 189 -34.07 -14.47 -1.06
C PRO A 189 -32.61 -14.90 -1.05
N LEU A 190 -31.91 -14.69 0.08
CA LEU A 190 -30.51 -15.08 0.33
C LEU A 190 -29.47 -14.46 -0.62
N ALA A 191 -29.88 -13.65 -1.58
CA ALA A 191 -28.99 -12.87 -2.44
C ALA A 191 -28.69 -11.50 -1.80
N THR A 192 -27.61 -10.87 -2.25
CA THR A 192 -27.19 -9.55 -1.77
C THR A 192 -26.87 -8.61 -2.92
N SER A 193 -26.97 -7.30 -2.64
CA SER A 193 -26.39 -6.26 -3.49
C SER A 193 -25.22 -5.60 -2.78
N GLY A 194 -24.14 -5.37 -3.54
CA GLY A 194 -22.88 -4.85 -3.04
C GLY A 194 -22.71 -3.38 -3.37
N TRP A 195 -22.21 -2.60 -2.41
CA TRP A 195 -21.81 -1.22 -2.63
C TRP A 195 -20.33 -1.03 -2.34
N ALA A 196 -19.66 -0.19 -3.14
CA ALA A 196 -18.29 0.23 -2.90
C ALA A 196 -18.11 1.71 -3.20
N LEU A 197 -17.55 2.44 -2.24
CA LEU A 197 -17.12 3.83 -2.39
C LEU A 197 -15.59 3.85 -2.47
N ALA A 198 -15.06 4.56 -3.46
CA ALA A 198 -13.66 4.93 -3.56
C ALA A 198 -13.54 6.46 -3.59
N ALA A 199 -12.57 7.00 -2.85
CA ALA A 199 -12.31 8.43 -2.78
C ALA A 199 -10.82 8.75 -2.86
N SER A 200 -10.48 9.92 -3.41
CA SER A 200 -9.16 10.53 -3.26
C SER A 200 -8.96 11.03 -1.82
N ALA A 201 -7.71 11.16 -1.40
CA ALA A 201 -7.39 11.53 -0.02
C ALA A 201 -7.93 12.91 0.39
N GLY A 202 -8.05 13.87 -0.53
CA GLY A 202 -8.61 15.20 -0.29
C GLY A 202 -10.09 15.33 -0.63
N GLY A 203 -10.78 14.24 -1.02
CA GLY A 203 -12.20 14.28 -1.37
C GLY A 203 -12.52 15.01 -2.69
N GLU A 204 -11.52 15.24 -3.53
CA GLU A 204 -11.67 15.89 -4.85
C GLU A 204 -12.37 14.98 -5.86
N SER A 205 -12.24 13.66 -5.71
CA SER A 205 -12.91 12.66 -6.53
C SER A 205 -13.51 11.58 -5.66
N LEU A 206 -14.81 11.35 -5.82
CA LEU A 206 -15.53 10.26 -5.19
C LEU A 206 -16.29 9.46 -6.23
N VAL A 207 -16.19 8.15 -6.12
CA VAL A 207 -16.87 7.20 -7.00
C VAL A 207 -17.58 6.18 -6.13
N LEU A 208 -18.88 6.00 -6.37
CA LEU A 208 -19.71 5.02 -5.69
C LEU A 208 -20.19 4.01 -6.73
N ALA A 209 -20.06 2.72 -6.46
CA ALA A 209 -20.51 1.66 -7.33
C ALA A 209 -21.53 0.78 -6.63
N LEU A 210 -22.55 0.38 -7.38
CA LEU A 210 -23.54 -0.62 -7.03
C LEU A 210 -23.36 -1.83 -7.93
N LEU A 211 -23.12 -2.98 -7.30
CA LEU A 211 -23.20 -4.29 -7.94
C LEU A 211 -24.52 -4.95 -7.53
N PRO A 212 -25.49 -5.12 -8.45
CA PRO A 212 -26.82 -5.63 -8.12
C PRO A 212 -26.80 -7.03 -7.50
N ASP A 213 -25.87 -7.88 -7.94
CA ASP A 213 -25.69 -9.25 -7.46
C ASP A 213 -24.25 -9.46 -6.95
N GLY A 214 -24.10 -9.43 -5.63
CA GLY A 214 -22.83 -9.65 -4.97
C GLY A 214 -22.69 -8.95 -3.63
N THR A 215 -21.48 -9.02 -3.07
CA THR A 215 -21.14 -8.39 -1.79
C THR A 215 -20.41 -7.06 -2.01
N GLY A 216 -20.26 -6.27 -0.95
CA GLY A 216 -19.49 -5.02 -1.00
C GLY A 216 -18.03 -5.23 -1.41
N ALA A 217 -17.43 -6.36 -1.06
CA ALA A 217 -16.08 -6.71 -1.50
C ALA A 217 -16.02 -7.01 -3.01
N MET A 218 -17.04 -7.68 -3.56
CA MET A 218 -17.16 -7.91 -5.00
C MET A 218 -17.43 -6.60 -5.76
N ALA A 219 -18.27 -5.72 -5.22
CA ALA A 219 -18.48 -4.38 -5.77
C ALA A 219 -17.19 -3.55 -5.77
N ALA A 220 -16.36 -3.68 -4.74
CA ALA A 220 -15.05 -3.02 -4.69
C ALA A 220 -14.11 -3.57 -5.78
N ALA A 221 -14.07 -4.89 -5.96
CA ALA A 221 -13.30 -5.50 -7.05
C ALA A 221 -13.74 -4.99 -8.44
N ALA A 222 -15.05 -5.02 -8.71
CA ALA A 222 -15.62 -4.56 -9.97
C ALA A 222 -15.37 -3.06 -10.22
N LEU A 223 -15.49 -2.23 -9.18
CA LEU A 223 -15.16 -0.81 -9.26
C LEU A 223 -13.67 -0.58 -9.55
N GLY A 224 -12.80 -1.40 -8.97
CA GLY A 224 -11.36 -1.33 -9.19
C GLY A 224 -10.98 -1.59 -10.65
N GLU A 225 -11.65 -2.57 -11.27
CA GLU A 225 -11.53 -2.83 -12.70
C GLU A 225 -12.03 -1.65 -13.55
N GLU A 226 -13.19 -1.09 -13.20
CA GLU A 226 -13.79 0.02 -13.95
C GLU A 226 -12.93 1.29 -13.91
N LEU A 227 -12.42 1.65 -12.73
CA LEU A 227 -11.46 2.75 -12.59
C LEU A 227 -10.16 2.48 -13.35
N GLY A 228 -9.75 1.21 -13.47
CA GLY A 228 -8.63 0.81 -14.31
C GLY A 228 -8.89 0.94 -15.83
N ARG A 229 -10.14 0.74 -16.27
CA ARG A 229 -10.58 0.89 -17.67
C ARG A 229 -10.68 2.36 -18.10
N GLU A 230 -11.35 3.21 -17.32
CA GLU A 230 -11.41 4.65 -17.59
C GLU A 230 -10.05 5.32 -17.43
N GLY A 231 -9.22 4.77 -16.54
CA GLY A 231 -7.82 5.09 -16.41
C GLY A 231 -7.00 4.86 -17.69
N HIS A 232 -7.51 4.17 -18.72
CA HIS A 232 -6.78 3.91 -19.95
C HIS A 232 -6.98 4.97 -21.05
N THR A 233 -8.17 5.59 -21.16
CA THR A 233 -8.48 6.55 -22.23
C THR A 233 -8.14 8.00 -21.88
N ALA A 234 -8.20 8.39 -20.60
CA ALA A 234 -7.89 9.77 -20.16
C ALA A 234 -6.47 9.95 -19.60
N THR A 235 -5.77 8.88 -19.23
CA THR A 235 -4.66 8.96 -18.25
C THR A 235 -3.27 8.71 -18.82
N ILE A 236 -3.16 8.23 -20.07
CA ILE A 236 -1.86 8.06 -20.73
C ILE A 236 -1.23 9.43 -21.04
N SER A 237 -2.03 10.43 -21.41
CA SER A 237 -1.55 11.83 -21.57
C SER A 237 -1.49 12.56 -20.24
N ALA A 238 -2.59 12.59 -19.47
CA ALA A 238 -2.73 13.52 -18.35
C ALA A 238 -1.87 13.20 -17.10
N ARG A 239 -1.56 11.93 -16.76
CA ARG A 239 -0.70 11.60 -15.60
C ARG A 239 0.80 11.65 -15.94
N ALA A 240 1.17 11.32 -17.16
CA ALA A 240 2.52 11.56 -17.66
C ALA A 240 2.80 13.07 -17.76
N GLU A 241 1.80 13.87 -18.14
CA GLU A 241 1.88 15.34 -18.15
C GLU A 241 1.83 15.96 -16.74
N ALA A 242 0.95 15.49 -15.85
CA ALA A 242 0.85 16.02 -14.48
C ALA A 242 2.07 15.70 -13.59
N SER A 243 2.81 14.62 -13.89
CA SER A 243 4.07 14.30 -13.19
C SER A 243 5.30 14.98 -13.81
N ARG A 244 5.24 15.38 -15.09
CA ARG A 244 6.31 16.18 -15.74
C ARG A 244 6.48 17.56 -15.11
N GLY A 245 5.41 18.13 -14.55
CA GLY A 245 5.44 19.45 -13.88
C GLY A 245 5.67 19.41 -12.37
N ARG A 246 5.68 18.24 -11.72
CA ARG A 246 5.88 18.17 -10.27
C ARG A 246 7.36 18.40 -9.93
N PRO A 247 7.69 19.38 -9.08
CA PRO A 247 9.07 19.60 -8.67
C PRO A 247 9.59 18.37 -7.91
N ILE A 248 10.87 18.08 -8.08
CA ILE A 248 11.56 17.10 -7.24
C ILE A 248 11.52 17.64 -5.80
N PRO A 249 11.08 16.85 -4.80
CA PRO A 249 11.05 17.34 -3.43
C PRO A 249 12.46 17.69 -2.98
N ALA A 250 12.62 18.80 -2.25
CA ALA A 250 13.91 19.24 -1.74
C ALA A 250 14.55 18.20 -0.79
N LEU A 251 13.72 17.42 -0.11
CA LEU A 251 14.13 16.32 0.78
C LEU A 251 13.33 15.06 0.49
N VAL A 252 14.01 13.92 0.53
CA VAL A 252 13.46 12.58 0.34
C VAL A 252 13.35 11.89 1.69
N ARG A 253 12.18 11.31 1.96
CA ARG A 253 11.90 10.54 3.18
C ARG A 253 11.86 9.06 2.83
N VAL A 254 12.81 8.28 3.34
CA VAL A 254 13.00 6.86 3.06
C VAL A 254 12.79 6.06 4.34
N ARG A 255 11.82 5.13 4.33
CA ARG A 255 11.70 4.12 5.38
C ARG A 255 12.83 3.11 5.21
N LEU A 256 13.74 3.08 6.18
CA LEU A 256 14.83 2.12 6.22
C LEU A 256 14.41 0.89 7.02
N LEU A 257 14.92 -0.27 6.62
CA LEU A 257 14.77 -1.55 7.32
C LEU A 257 13.30 -1.96 7.50
N GLU A 258 12.41 -1.48 6.62
CA GLU A 258 10.95 -1.66 6.74
C GLU A 258 10.57 -3.15 6.74
N ALA A 259 11.27 -3.95 5.93
CA ALA A 259 11.10 -5.38 5.85
C ALA A 259 11.64 -6.15 7.07
N LEU A 260 12.61 -5.58 7.78
CA LEU A 260 13.30 -6.24 8.90
C LEU A 260 12.66 -5.92 10.24
N ARG A 261 12.14 -4.68 10.42
CA ARG A 261 11.56 -4.20 11.69
C ARG A 261 12.44 -4.54 12.90
N PRO A 262 13.71 -4.11 12.91
CA PRO A 262 14.68 -4.56 13.89
C PRO A 262 14.26 -4.25 15.32
N ALA A 263 14.58 -5.16 16.24
CA ALA A 263 14.41 -4.94 17.67
C ALA A 263 15.46 -3.96 18.22
N GLU A 264 16.65 -3.94 17.62
CA GLU A 264 17.81 -3.18 18.09
C GLU A 264 18.54 -2.56 16.89
N VAL A 265 18.82 -1.26 16.99
CA VAL A 265 19.65 -0.51 16.06
C VAL A 265 20.57 0.38 16.88
N THR A 266 21.87 0.36 16.58
CA THR A 266 22.83 1.31 17.16
C THR A 266 23.21 2.33 16.08
N VAL A 267 23.14 3.61 16.42
CA VAL A 267 23.49 4.71 15.52
C VAL A 267 24.77 5.38 15.98
N SER A 268 25.77 5.45 15.09
CA SER A 268 27.03 6.15 15.32
C SER A 268 27.11 7.38 14.41
N ASN A 269 27.68 8.48 14.92
CA ASN A 269 28.06 9.60 14.07
C ASN A 269 29.35 9.23 13.33
N ALA A 270 29.25 9.03 12.02
CA ALA A 270 30.38 8.69 11.15
C ALA A 270 30.95 9.91 10.41
N GLY A 271 30.39 11.11 10.65
CA GLY A 271 30.92 12.37 10.13
C GLY A 271 31.89 13.06 11.07
N GLU A 272 32.51 14.13 10.59
CA GLU A 272 33.49 14.93 11.32
C GLU A 272 32.86 15.99 12.23
N ALA A 273 31.63 16.41 11.93
CA ALA A 273 30.88 17.39 12.70
C ALA A 273 29.97 16.71 13.74
N PRO A 274 29.75 17.32 14.92
CA PRO A 274 28.78 16.81 15.88
C PRO A 274 27.35 16.90 15.34
N VAL A 275 26.52 15.89 15.64
CA VAL A 275 25.11 15.86 15.25
C VAL A 275 24.20 16.07 16.46
N ARG A 276 23.11 16.83 16.29
CA ARG A 276 22.12 17.05 17.35
C ARG A 276 21.28 15.79 17.55
N ILE A 277 21.19 15.30 18.77
CA ILE A 277 20.24 14.27 19.19
C ILE A 277 19.06 14.94 19.87
N ARG A 278 17.84 14.51 19.53
CA ARG A 278 16.61 14.85 20.26
C ARG A 278 16.05 13.60 20.89
N ARG A 279 15.85 13.61 22.21
CA ARG A 279 15.20 12.52 22.95
C ARG A 279 13.93 13.01 23.60
N PRO A 280 12.82 12.25 23.53
CA PRO A 280 11.64 12.56 24.33
C PRO A 280 12.03 12.59 25.81
N ARG A 281 11.64 13.66 26.52
CA ARG A 281 11.83 13.84 27.98
C ARG A 281 13.26 14.06 28.49
N ARG A 282 14.31 13.85 27.69
CA ARG A 282 15.72 14.11 28.09
C ARG A 282 16.32 15.39 27.48
N GLY A 283 15.54 16.10 26.65
CA GLY A 283 16.00 17.30 25.95
C GLY A 283 16.96 16.98 24.81
N ASP A 284 17.59 18.03 24.30
CA ASP A 284 18.54 17.92 23.21
C ASP A 284 19.97 17.71 23.70
N ALA A 285 20.73 16.92 22.96
CA ALA A 285 22.13 16.66 23.20
C ALA A 285 22.91 16.73 21.88
N TRP A 286 24.23 16.65 21.97
CA TRP A 286 25.12 16.57 20.81
C TRP A 286 25.92 15.27 20.84
N GLN A 287 26.10 14.66 19.68
CA GLN A 287 26.87 13.44 19.47
C GLN A 287 28.09 13.78 18.63
N GLY A 288 29.27 13.78 19.24
CA GLY A 288 30.54 13.99 18.54
C GLY A 288 30.88 12.85 17.55
N PRO A 289 31.91 13.04 16.72
CA PRO A 289 32.40 11.99 15.80
C PRO A 289 32.70 10.67 16.52
N GLY A 290 32.30 9.56 15.93
CA GLY A 290 32.50 8.20 16.46
C GLY A 290 31.61 7.83 17.65
N ALA A 291 31.00 8.80 18.34
CA ALA A 291 30.09 8.53 19.44
C ALA A 291 28.88 7.72 18.96
N THR A 292 28.27 6.94 19.86
CA THR A 292 27.18 6.01 19.55
C THR A 292 25.98 6.21 20.46
N VAL A 293 24.80 5.84 19.96
CA VAL A 293 23.54 5.86 20.69
C VAL A 293 22.68 4.66 20.27
N ALA A 294 22.05 3.99 21.24
CA ALA A 294 21.03 3.00 20.95
C ALA A 294 19.75 3.67 20.46
N ALA A 295 19.17 3.16 19.38
CA ALA A 295 17.93 3.68 18.83
C ALA A 295 16.75 3.32 19.74
N GLU A 296 15.96 4.33 20.12
CA GLU A 296 14.76 4.18 20.92
C GLU A 296 13.58 4.93 20.25
N PRO A 297 12.32 4.50 20.45
CA PRO A 297 11.17 5.21 19.89
C PRO A 297 11.16 6.69 20.29
N GLY A 298 11.02 7.56 19.29
CA GLY A 298 11.04 9.02 19.44
C GLY A 298 12.43 9.65 19.35
N LEU A 299 13.50 8.87 19.23
CA LEU A 299 14.85 9.39 18.98
C LEU A 299 14.89 10.09 17.61
N GLY A 300 15.34 11.35 17.61
CA GLY A 300 15.68 12.11 16.41
C GLY A 300 17.17 12.37 16.36
N ILE A 301 17.79 12.20 15.21
CA ILE A 301 19.21 12.53 14.99
C ILE A 301 19.28 13.49 13.80
N GLY A 302 19.89 14.65 14.03
CA GLY A 302 20.04 15.73 13.06
C GLY A 302 20.87 15.33 11.83
N PRO A 303 21.00 16.26 10.86
CA PRO A 303 21.68 15.98 9.60
C PRO A 303 23.15 15.64 9.85
N GLY A 304 23.61 14.54 9.24
CA GLY A 304 25.01 14.15 9.24
C GLY A 304 25.23 12.82 8.51
N LEU A 305 26.47 12.34 8.54
CA LEU A 305 26.80 10.99 8.09
C LEU A 305 26.64 10.03 9.27
N LEU A 306 25.71 9.09 9.16
CA LEU A 306 25.29 8.22 10.25
C LEU A 306 25.53 6.77 9.88
N ARG A 307 26.11 6.01 10.80
CA ARG A 307 26.29 4.56 10.68
C ARG A 307 25.22 3.85 11.51
N LEU A 308 24.41 3.03 10.85
CA LEU A 308 23.45 2.14 11.47
C LEU A 308 24.07 0.75 11.59
N ALA A 309 24.12 0.20 12.80
CA ALA A 309 24.43 -1.19 13.06
C ALA A 309 23.17 -1.90 13.54
N VAL A 310 22.80 -2.98 12.86
CA VAL A 310 21.59 -3.77 13.15
C VAL A 310 22.04 -5.16 13.56
N ALA A 311 22.44 -5.27 14.84
CA ALA A 311 23.15 -6.43 15.37
C ALA A 311 22.46 -7.78 15.10
N PRO A 312 21.12 -7.93 15.23
CA PRO A 312 20.45 -9.22 14.96
C PRO A 312 20.65 -9.76 13.54
N TYR A 313 21.00 -8.90 12.59
CA TYR A 313 21.16 -9.27 11.18
C TYR A 313 22.60 -9.16 10.69
N GLY A 314 23.56 -8.72 11.51
CA GLY A 314 24.92 -8.42 11.05
C GLY A 314 25.00 -7.28 10.02
N LEU A 315 23.95 -6.47 9.90
CA LEU A 315 23.83 -5.42 8.89
C LEU A 315 24.44 -4.10 9.37
N VAL A 316 25.22 -3.47 8.49
CA VAL A 316 25.76 -2.12 8.67
C VAL A 316 25.37 -1.27 7.47
N ARG A 317 24.86 -0.05 7.73
CA ARG A 317 24.53 0.93 6.71
C ARG A 317 25.14 2.28 7.06
N PHE A 318 25.62 2.99 6.06
CA PHE A 318 25.99 4.39 6.19
C PHE A 318 24.97 5.21 5.41
N VAL A 319 24.40 6.23 6.04
CA VAL A 319 23.38 7.08 5.46
C VAL A 319 23.69 8.54 5.76
N GLU A 320 23.38 9.41 4.81
CA GLU A 320 23.59 10.84 4.95
C GLU A 320 22.24 11.53 5.07
N GLY A 321 22.02 12.27 6.16
CA GLY A 321 20.75 12.94 6.42
C GLY A 321 20.34 12.93 7.89
N THR A 322 19.05 13.13 8.13
CA THR A 322 18.42 13.15 9.47
C THR A 322 17.67 11.83 9.70
N LEU A 323 17.73 11.28 10.90
CA LEU A 323 16.99 10.07 11.27
C LEU A 323 15.85 10.38 12.26
N GLU A 324 14.72 9.71 12.04
CA GLU A 324 13.61 9.62 12.97
C GLU A 324 13.38 8.14 13.32
N ILE A 325 13.40 7.82 14.61
CA ILE A 325 13.09 6.49 15.12
C ILE A 325 11.67 6.50 15.70
N SER A 326 10.87 5.51 15.31
CA SER A 326 9.48 5.34 15.73
C SER A 326 9.19 3.88 16.04
N GLY A 327 7.95 3.57 16.43
CA GLY A 327 7.52 2.21 16.75
C GLY A 327 7.53 1.92 18.24
N ARG A 328 7.83 0.67 18.60
CA ARG A 328 7.81 0.18 19.98
C ARG A 328 9.07 -0.63 20.28
N ALA A 329 9.36 -0.86 21.56
CA ALA A 329 10.42 -1.78 21.96
C ALA A 329 10.23 -3.15 21.26
N GLY A 330 11.31 -3.68 20.68
CA GLY A 330 11.28 -4.92 19.91
C GLY A 330 10.81 -4.80 18.45
N SER A 331 10.39 -3.61 18.00
CA SER A 331 10.02 -3.36 16.60
C SER A 331 10.15 -1.87 16.26
N LEU A 332 11.34 -1.50 15.78
CA LEU A 332 11.67 -0.12 15.44
C LEU A 332 11.33 0.19 13.98
N GLY A 333 10.79 1.38 13.75
CA GLY A 333 10.67 2.00 12.43
C GLY A 333 11.72 3.09 12.28
N VAL A 334 12.54 3.02 11.24
CA VAL A 334 13.62 3.98 10.97
C VAL A 334 13.27 4.78 9.72
N VAL A 335 13.21 6.10 9.82
CA VAL A 335 12.99 6.98 8.66
C VAL A 335 14.17 7.91 8.48
N LEU A 336 14.76 7.86 7.29
CA LEU A 336 15.81 8.77 6.84
C LEU A 336 15.19 9.91 6.05
N THR A 337 15.54 11.15 6.39
CA THR A 337 15.32 12.32 5.55
C THR A 337 16.65 12.76 4.95
N THR A 338 16.78 12.72 3.63
CA THR A 338 18.02 12.97 2.88
C THR A 338 17.80 13.83 1.64
N THR A 339 18.86 14.24 0.95
CA THR A 339 18.73 14.99 -0.32
C THR A 339 18.42 14.03 -1.47
N PRO A 340 17.80 14.52 -2.57
CA PRO A 340 17.61 13.70 -3.78
C PRO A 340 18.89 13.09 -4.32
N ARG A 341 20.01 13.82 -4.23
CA ARG A 341 21.31 13.34 -4.69
C ARG A 341 21.83 12.18 -3.84
N ALA A 342 21.83 12.32 -2.52
CA ALA A 342 22.27 11.26 -1.62
C ALA A 342 21.37 10.02 -1.73
N TRP A 343 20.06 10.22 -1.96
CA TRP A 343 19.14 9.13 -2.27
C TRP A 343 19.49 8.42 -3.59
N VAL A 344 19.69 9.16 -4.69
CA VAL A 344 20.08 8.61 -5.99
C VAL A 344 21.41 7.85 -5.90
N ASP A 345 22.44 8.42 -5.26
CA ASP A 345 23.73 7.73 -5.08
C ASP A 345 23.56 6.41 -4.31
N GLY A 346 22.69 6.38 -3.30
CA GLY A 346 22.39 5.16 -2.55
C GLY A 346 21.62 4.11 -3.35
N ILE A 347 20.79 4.52 -4.31
CA ILE A 347 20.13 3.62 -5.27
C ILE A 347 21.14 3.09 -6.28
N LEU A 348 21.96 3.96 -6.87
CA LEU A 348 22.99 3.52 -7.83
C LEU A 348 23.85 2.43 -7.22
N ARG A 349 24.24 2.60 -5.96
CA ARG A 349 25.02 1.58 -5.24
C ARG A 349 24.24 0.29 -4.98
N GLY A 350 22.95 0.39 -4.64
CA GLY A 350 22.11 -0.76 -4.31
C GLY A 350 21.66 -1.57 -5.52
N GLU A 351 21.28 -0.89 -6.60
CA GLU A 351 20.66 -1.47 -7.79
C GLU A 351 21.66 -1.73 -8.93
N LEU A 352 22.74 -0.94 -9.03
CA LEU A 352 23.67 -0.97 -10.16
C LEU A 352 25.13 -1.09 -9.69
N ARG A 353 25.52 -2.31 -9.35
CA ARG A 353 26.90 -2.64 -8.90
C ARG A 353 27.93 -2.32 -9.97
N ASP A 354 27.69 -2.85 -11.17
CA ASP A 354 28.56 -2.73 -12.33
C ASP A 354 27.76 -2.06 -13.44
N GLY A 355 28.11 -0.82 -13.76
CA GLY A 355 27.38 -0.02 -14.74
C GLY A 355 28.27 1.06 -15.33
N SER A 356 28.13 1.26 -16.65
CA SER A 356 28.79 2.35 -17.35
C SER A 356 28.35 3.70 -16.78
N PRO A 357 29.16 4.77 -16.93
CA PRO A 357 28.76 6.11 -16.53
C PRO A 357 27.40 6.53 -17.11
N GLY A 358 27.14 6.22 -18.40
CA GLY A 358 25.85 6.50 -19.03
C GLY A 358 24.67 5.78 -18.38
N LEU A 359 24.82 4.50 -18.01
CA LEU A 359 23.76 3.76 -17.35
C LEU A 359 23.48 4.28 -15.92
N ARG A 360 24.52 4.75 -15.21
CA ARG A 360 24.33 5.42 -13.92
C ARG A 360 23.53 6.71 -14.07
N GLU A 361 23.80 7.48 -15.12
CA GLU A 361 23.05 8.70 -15.41
C GLU A 361 21.58 8.40 -15.78
N GLU A 362 21.34 7.37 -16.58
CA GLU A 362 19.98 6.91 -16.91
C GLU A 362 19.20 6.42 -15.68
N LEU A 363 19.82 5.60 -14.81
CA LEU A 363 19.19 5.12 -13.57
C LEU A 363 18.94 6.29 -12.61
N GLY A 364 19.89 7.22 -12.46
CA GLY A 364 19.69 8.42 -11.65
C GLY A 364 18.49 9.24 -12.14
N ALA A 365 18.36 9.42 -13.46
CA ALA A 365 17.23 10.11 -14.04
C ALA A 365 15.90 9.37 -13.85
N ALA A 366 15.90 8.04 -14.04
CA ALA A 366 14.72 7.19 -13.81
C ALA A 366 14.28 7.25 -12.33
N ALA A 367 15.21 7.24 -11.39
CA ALA A 367 14.95 7.38 -9.96
C ALA A 367 14.32 8.76 -9.63
N LEU A 368 14.82 9.85 -10.22
CA LEU A 368 14.19 11.16 -10.02
C LEU A 368 12.76 11.23 -10.58
N ARG A 369 12.50 10.62 -11.74
CA ARG A 369 11.13 10.49 -12.26
C ARG A 369 10.25 9.63 -11.36
N PHE A 370 10.80 8.55 -10.81
CA PHE A 370 10.12 7.70 -9.83
C PHE A 370 9.69 8.48 -8.59
N LEU A 371 10.57 9.36 -8.09
CA LEU A 371 10.33 10.21 -6.93
C LEU A 371 9.25 11.28 -7.20
N ARG A 372 9.22 11.88 -8.39
CA ARG A 372 8.17 12.84 -8.79
C ARG A 372 6.76 12.26 -8.80
N ALA A 373 6.62 10.93 -8.88
CA ALA A 373 5.32 10.26 -8.78
C ALA A 373 4.63 10.49 -7.41
N GLY A 374 5.38 10.92 -6.39
CA GLY A 374 4.85 11.30 -5.07
C GLY A 374 5.11 10.25 -3.99
N THR A 375 4.42 10.41 -2.85
CA THR A 375 4.62 9.54 -1.69
C THR A 375 4.02 8.15 -1.89
N ARG A 376 4.75 7.11 -1.46
CA ARG A 376 4.29 5.71 -1.53
C ARG A 376 3.93 5.14 -0.16
N HIS A 377 4.30 5.81 0.93
CA HIS A 377 4.13 5.31 2.29
C HIS A 377 3.54 6.40 3.22
N GLY A 378 2.32 6.85 2.92
CA GLY A 378 1.67 7.93 3.65
C GLY A 378 2.44 9.24 3.46
N ARG A 379 3.09 9.72 4.53
CA ARG A 379 3.95 10.92 4.49
C ARG A 379 5.37 10.64 3.98
N ASP A 380 5.78 9.38 3.92
CA ASP A 380 7.13 9.01 3.50
C ASP A 380 7.13 8.71 2.00
N HIS A 381 8.19 9.15 1.32
CA HIS A 381 8.28 9.04 -0.12
C HIS A 381 8.40 7.57 -0.53
N LEU A 382 9.31 6.84 0.12
CA LEU A 382 9.81 5.53 -0.35
C LEU A 382 10.22 4.62 0.82
N CYS A 383 10.53 3.36 0.51
CA CYS A 383 11.22 2.43 1.41
C CYS A 383 12.48 1.87 0.74
N ASP A 384 13.36 1.24 1.51
CA ASP A 384 14.63 0.63 1.06
C ASP A 384 14.50 -0.83 0.58
N SER A 385 13.28 -1.28 0.26
CA SER A 385 13.01 -2.62 -0.25
C SER A 385 12.94 -2.65 -1.78
N THR A 386 13.07 -3.85 -2.36
CA THR A 386 13.00 -4.13 -3.81
C THR A 386 11.70 -3.66 -4.49
N HIS A 387 10.63 -3.42 -3.73
CA HIS A 387 9.38 -2.89 -4.25
C HIS A 387 9.44 -1.38 -4.56
N CYS A 388 10.35 -0.63 -3.92
CA CYS A 388 10.57 0.79 -4.22
C CYS A 388 11.90 0.98 -4.92
N ALA A 389 12.99 0.77 -4.18
CA ALA A 389 14.35 0.72 -4.67
C ALA A 389 15.22 0.14 -3.57
N VAL A 390 16.15 -0.72 -3.94
CA VAL A 390 17.24 -1.17 -3.08
C VAL A 390 18.13 0.04 -2.79
N PHE A 391 17.98 0.61 -1.60
CA PHE A 391 18.76 1.76 -1.17
C PHE A 391 19.89 1.32 -0.22
N ALA A 392 21.14 1.47 -0.67
CA ALA A 392 22.33 1.11 0.11
C ALA A 392 22.96 2.30 0.85
N GLY A 393 22.52 3.53 0.57
CA GLY A 393 23.15 4.76 1.05
C GLY A 393 24.62 4.85 0.66
N ARG A 394 25.47 5.22 1.62
CA ARG A 394 26.94 5.24 1.48
C ARG A 394 27.59 3.98 2.04
N GLY A 395 26.82 3.00 2.49
CA GLY A 395 27.35 1.81 3.14
C GLY A 395 27.71 0.70 2.15
N PRO A 396 28.42 -0.32 2.62
CA PRO A 396 28.78 -1.45 1.78
C PRO A 396 27.52 -2.18 1.30
N LEU A 397 27.64 -2.81 0.14
CA LEU A 397 26.67 -3.79 -0.29
C LEU A 397 26.72 -4.99 0.65
N VAL A 398 25.56 -5.59 0.89
CA VAL A 398 25.44 -6.76 1.74
C VAL A 398 24.98 -7.95 0.90
N THR A 399 25.44 -9.13 1.29
CA THR A 399 24.94 -10.40 0.77
C THR A 399 24.09 -11.03 1.85
N TRP A 400 22.85 -11.42 1.55
CA TRP A 400 22.01 -12.14 2.49
C TRP A 400 22.28 -13.63 2.38
N VAL A 401 23.04 -14.19 3.32
CA VAL A 401 23.32 -15.64 3.35
C VAL A 401 22.14 -16.44 3.86
N THR A 402 21.32 -15.83 4.72
CA THR A 402 20.00 -16.34 5.12
C THR A 402 19.02 -15.17 5.19
N PRO A 403 17.69 -15.41 5.30
CA PRO A 403 16.72 -14.35 5.50
C PRO A 403 16.95 -13.50 6.75
N ARG A 404 17.81 -13.96 7.68
CA ARG A 404 18.10 -13.29 8.96
C ARG A 404 19.57 -12.93 9.15
N GLN A 405 20.43 -13.17 8.17
CA GLN A 405 21.86 -12.93 8.30
C GLN A 405 22.41 -12.29 7.03
N ALA A 406 22.94 -11.08 7.20
CA ALA A 406 23.69 -10.35 6.20
C ALA A 406 25.19 -10.55 6.43
N GLU A 407 25.91 -10.75 5.34
CA GLU A 407 27.36 -10.72 5.29
C GLU A 407 27.84 -9.45 4.59
N ILE A 408 28.92 -8.90 5.14
CA ILE A 408 29.58 -7.69 4.67
C ILE A 408 31.05 -8.04 4.51
N PRO A 409 31.65 -7.79 3.32
CA PRO A 409 33.09 -7.97 3.14
C PRO A 409 33.87 -7.20 4.20
N ALA A 410 34.89 -7.82 4.80
CA ALA A 410 35.65 -7.22 5.91
C ALA A 410 36.25 -5.85 5.53
N SER A 411 36.73 -5.70 4.30
CA SER A 411 37.24 -4.45 3.71
C SER A 411 36.20 -3.34 3.62
N ALA A 412 34.91 -3.67 3.69
CA ALA A 412 33.80 -2.75 3.45
C ALA A 412 33.06 -2.36 4.74
N LYS A 413 33.42 -2.93 5.90
CA LYS A 413 32.74 -2.69 7.20
C LYS A 413 33.05 -1.35 7.84
N GLY A 414 34.17 -0.71 7.49
CA GLY A 414 34.76 0.38 8.26
C GLY A 414 34.47 1.80 7.78
N ALA A 415 34.17 2.00 6.49
CA ALA A 415 34.13 3.34 5.91
C ALA A 415 32.94 3.56 4.96
N PRO A 416 32.40 4.79 4.91
CA PRO A 416 31.44 5.19 3.90
C PRO A 416 32.11 5.17 2.52
N ALA A 417 31.38 4.71 1.51
CA ALA A 417 31.80 4.81 0.13
C ALA A 417 31.73 6.28 -0.38
N PRO A 418 32.59 6.67 -1.33
CA PRO A 418 32.50 7.97 -1.99
C PRO A 418 31.23 8.06 -2.86
N ALA A 419 30.79 9.28 -3.13
CA ALA A 419 29.69 9.56 -4.06
C ALA A 419 29.99 8.96 -5.45
N LEU A 420 28.97 8.45 -6.14
CA LEU A 420 29.14 7.85 -7.47
C LEU A 420 28.97 8.89 -8.58
N LEU A 421 28.24 9.96 -8.32
CA LEU A 421 28.02 11.06 -9.24
C LEU A 421 28.79 12.31 -8.80
N GLY A 422 29.75 12.74 -9.62
CA GLY A 422 30.33 14.09 -9.53
C GLY A 422 29.35 15.15 -10.03
N GLU A 423 29.69 16.44 -9.86
CA GLU A 423 28.80 17.57 -10.23
C GLU A 423 28.30 17.50 -11.67
N ALA A 424 29.22 17.32 -12.63
CA ALA A 424 28.85 17.28 -14.04
C ALA A 424 27.89 16.12 -14.37
N ALA A 425 28.08 14.95 -13.76
CA ALA A 425 27.19 13.81 -13.94
C ALA A 425 25.82 14.06 -13.28
N TRP A 426 25.80 14.68 -12.11
CA TRP A 426 24.57 15.06 -11.43
C TRP A 426 23.75 16.09 -12.24
N SER A 427 24.39 17.09 -12.84
CA SER A 427 23.72 18.03 -13.74
C SER A 427 23.11 17.34 -14.95
N ARG A 428 23.81 16.34 -15.53
CA ARG A 428 23.24 15.52 -16.61
C ARG A 428 22.05 14.69 -16.15
N VAL A 429 22.14 14.07 -14.98
CA VAL A 429 21.02 13.33 -14.37
C VAL A 429 19.77 14.21 -14.25
N LEU A 430 19.92 15.44 -13.75
CA LEU A 430 18.82 16.41 -13.66
C LEU A 430 18.23 16.70 -15.04
N SER A 431 19.06 17.06 -16.03
CA SER A 431 18.59 17.36 -17.40
C SER A 431 17.90 16.17 -18.07
N ILE A 432 18.44 14.95 -17.92
CA ILE A 432 17.81 13.75 -18.47
C ILE A 432 16.46 13.50 -17.78
N SER A 433 16.38 13.70 -16.45
CA SER A 433 15.14 13.45 -15.68
C SER A 433 13.97 14.33 -16.10
N GLU A 434 14.20 15.49 -16.69
CA GLU A 434 13.18 16.39 -17.21
C GLU A 434 12.56 15.89 -18.52
N ARG A 435 13.30 15.10 -19.30
CA ARG A 435 12.81 14.51 -20.56
C ARG A 435 11.91 13.31 -20.30
N PRO A 436 10.97 12.98 -21.21
CA PRO A 436 10.22 11.73 -21.14
C PRO A 436 11.15 10.51 -21.10
N GLY A 437 10.80 9.51 -20.30
CA GLY A 437 11.56 8.28 -20.20
C GLY A 437 11.05 7.39 -19.06
N PRO A 438 11.70 6.24 -18.82
CA PRO A 438 11.27 5.31 -17.79
C PRO A 438 11.37 5.96 -16.40
N SER A 439 10.40 5.64 -15.55
CA SER A 439 10.37 5.97 -14.12
C SER A 439 10.42 4.72 -13.24
N GLN A 440 10.50 3.55 -13.85
CA GLN A 440 10.70 2.26 -13.19
C GLN A 440 12.00 1.66 -13.71
N PHE A 441 12.62 0.77 -12.97
CA PHE A 441 13.85 0.11 -13.35
C PHE A 441 13.91 -1.30 -12.80
N THR A 442 14.62 -2.19 -13.48
CA THR A 442 14.67 -3.62 -13.16
C THR A 442 16.07 -4.16 -13.42
N GLY A 443 16.49 -5.14 -12.63
CA GLY A 443 17.82 -5.75 -12.77
C GLY A 443 18.08 -6.32 -14.17
N HIS A 444 17.17 -7.15 -14.67
CA HIS A 444 17.25 -7.76 -16.01
C HIS A 444 15.85 -8.00 -16.57
N CYS A 445 15.55 -7.56 -17.80
CA CYS A 445 14.20 -7.70 -18.38
C CYS A 445 13.88 -9.13 -18.85
N GLY A 446 14.92 -9.93 -19.10
CA GLY A 446 14.83 -11.31 -19.59
C GLY A 446 14.42 -11.36 -21.05
N GLY A 447 14.95 -10.44 -21.86
CA GLY A 447 14.65 -10.32 -23.29
C GLY A 447 13.23 -9.88 -23.64
N THR A 448 12.33 -9.83 -22.66
CA THR A 448 10.92 -9.49 -22.84
C THR A 448 10.46 -8.61 -21.69
N PRO A 449 10.59 -7.28 -21.80
CA PRO A 449 10.08 -6.36 -20.78
C PRO A 449 8.59 -6.58 -20.51
N LEU A 450 8.17 -6.37 -19.27
CA LEU A 450 6.77 -6.39 -18.86
C LEU A 450 6.25 -4.97 -18.70
N SER A 451 4.96 -4.78 -18.91
CA SER A 451 4.32 -3.49 -18.66
C SER A 451 3.97 -3.36 -17.18
N SER A 452 3.83 -2.13 -16.69
CA SER A 452 3.38 -1.90 -15.32
C SER A 452 1.97 -2.48 -15.09
N HIS A 453 1.11 -2.45 -16.12
CA HIS A 453 -0.22 -3.05 -16.05
C HIS A 453 -0.14 -4.56 -15.88
N GLU A 454 0.77 -5.22 -16.60
CA GLU A 454 0.91 -6.67 -16.47
C GLU A 454 1.37 -7.08 -15.06
N VAL A 455 2.28 -6.32 -14.45
CA VAL A 455 2.83 -6.69 -13.13
C VAL A 455 1.94 -6.25 -11.97
N TRP A 456 1.35 -5.05 -12.04
CA TRP A 456 0.66 -4.41 -10.92
C TRP A 456 -0.81 -4.10 -11.19
N GLY A 457 -1.33 -4.40 -12.37
CA GLY A 457 -2.71 -4.06 -12.77
C GLY A 457 -2.96 -2.57 -12.96
N SER A 458 -1.90 -1.74 -13.01
CA SER A 458 -2.02 -0.29 -13.18
C SER A 458 -0.86 0.29 -14.01
N GLY A 459 -1.13 1.42 -14.67
CA GLY A 459 -0.17 2.09 -15.57
C GLY A 459 -0.29 1.61 -17.03
N PRO A 460 0.70 1.95 -17.89
CA PRO A 460 0.70 1.52 -19.29
C PRO A 460 0.58 0.01 -19.46
N ARG A 461 -0.19 -0.42 -20.47
CA ARG A 461 -0.29 -1.82 -20.94
C ARG A 461 0.85 -2.22 -21.84
N GLU A 462 1.45 -1.26 -22.52
CA GLU A 462 2.57 -1.49 -23.42
C GLU A 462 3.89 -1.45 -22.64
N ALA A 463 4.79 -2.34 -23.04
CA ALA A 463 6.16 -2.36 -22.58
C ALA A 463 7.06 -2.08 -23.79
N PRO A 464 7.77 -0.93 -23.82
CA PRO A 464 8.74 -0.68 -24.88
C PRO A 464 9.78 -1.81 -24.93
N PRO A 465 10.24 -2.22 -26.13
CA PRO A 465 11.29 -3.21 -26.25
C PRO A 465 12.55 -2.71 -25.54
N CYS A 466 13.33 -3.65 -25.00
CA CYS A 466 14.57 -3.30 -24.34
C CYS A 466 15.61 -2.94 -25.41
N PRO A 467 16.26 -1.76 -25.34
CA PRO A 467 17.31 -1.41 -26.30
C PRO A 467 18.61 -2.21 -26.09
N ARG A 468 18.70 -3.02 -25.02
CA ARG A 468 19.89 -3.77 -24.62
C ARG A 468 19.78 -5.28 -24.82
N HIS A 469 18.56 -5.82 -24.89
CA HIS A 469 18.29 -7.26 -24.82
C HIS A 469 17.16 -7.64 -25.76
N GLY A 470 17.39 -8.67 -26.56
CA GLY A 470 16.37 -9.29 -27.40
C GLY A 470 15.80 -10.56 -26.78
N ALA A 471 14.87 -11.22 -27.46
CA ALA A 471 14.27 -12.48 -26.98
C ALA A 471 15.29 -13.61 -26.77
N ALA A 472 16.46 -13.55 -27.42
CA ALA A 472 17.56 -14.48 -27.23
C ALA A 472 18.31 -14.30 -25.88
N ASP A 473 18.14 -13.16 -25.21
CA ASP A 473 18.74 -12.83 -23.92
C ASP A 473 17.76 -13.08 -22.77
N ASP A 474 17.14 -14.26 -22.73
CA ASP A 474 16.02 -14.53 -21.82
C ASP A 474 16.45 -14.64 -20.35
N ALA A 475 17.72 -14.95 -20.06
CA ALA A 475 18.25 -15.07 -18.69
C ALA A 475 17.33 -15.91 -17.78
N PRO A 476 17.15 -17.20 -18.12
CA PRO A 476 16.15 -18.04 -17.48
C PRO A 476 16.57 -18.37 -16.05
N TRP A 477 15.59 -18.61 -15.19
CA TRP A 477 15.83 -19.12 -13.85
C TRP A 477 14.81 -20.19 -13.47
N GLU A 478 15.28 -21.10 -12.62
CA GLU A 478 14.48 -22.15 -12.01
C GLU A 478 14.72 -22.16 -10.49
N ARG A 479 13.65 -22.28 -9.70
CA ARG A 479 13.72 -22.34 -8.23
C ARG A 479 12.77 -23.41 -7.70
N LEU A 480 13.29 -24.30 -6.85
CA LEU A 480 12.45 -25.19 -6.05
C LEU A 480 11.84 -24.40 -4.89
N LEU A 481 10.52 -24.48 -4.76
CA LEU A 481 9.73 -24.01 -3.63
C LEU A 481 9.31 -25.25 -2.80
N PRO A 482 10.02 -25.58 -1.71
CA PRO A 482 9.72 -26.75 -0.89
C PRO A 482 8.30 -26.71 -0.32
N ALA A 483 7.64 -27.87 -0.25
CA ALA A 483 6.28 -27.99 0.28
C ALA A 483 6.13 -27.46 1.72
N SER A 484 7.16 -27.62 2.55
CA SER A 484 7.21 -27.08 3.92
C SER A 484 7.20 -25.55 3.95
N ALA A 485 7.96 -24.90 3.08
CA ALA A 485 8.02 -23.45 2.99
C ALA A 485 6.71 -22.88 2.44
N LEU A 486 6.15 -23.50 1.40
CA LEU A 486 4.83 -23.15 0.88
C LEU A 486 3.74 -23.27 1.96
N ARG A 487 3.76 -24.36 2.74
CA ARG A 487 2.83 -24.53 3.85
C ARG A 487 2.96 -23.42 4.89
N SER A 488 4.20 -23.08 5.26
CA SER A 488 4.47 -22.00 6.21
C SER A 488 4.03 -20.63 5.69
N ALA A 489 4.20 -20.36 4.39
CA ALA A 489 3.85 -19.08 3.78
C ALA A 489 2.32 -18.88 3.68
N PHE A 490 1.57 -19.95 3.37
CA PHE A 490 0.13 -19.84 3.07
C PHE A 490 -0.80 -20.37 4.17
N GLY A 491 -0.23 -20.94 5.24
CA GLY A 491 -0.97 -21.41 6.41
C GLY A 491 -1.63 -22.78 6.24
N GLY A 492 -1.23 -23.56 5.22
CA GLY A 492 -1.81 -24.86 4.91
C GLY A 492 -1.14 -25.54 3.71
N PRO A 493 -1.37 -26.85 3.48
CA PRO A 493 -0.83 -27.55 2.32
C PRO A 493 -1.23 -26.86 1.01
N VAL A 494 -0.25 -26.46 0.19
CA VAL A 494 -0.53 -25.90 -1.14
C VAL A 494 -0.74 -27.06 -2.12
N ILE A 495 -1.95 -27.13 -2.66
CA ILE A 495 -2.36 -28.16 -3.62
C ILE A 495 -2.10 -27.72 -5.07
N GLU A 496 -2.08 -26.41 -5.32
CA GLU A 496 -1.84 -25.85 -6.65
C GLU A 496 -1.15 -24.49 -6.55
N LEU A 497 -0.16 -24.28 -7.42
CA LEU A 497 0.40 -22.98 -7.78
C LEU A 497 0.36 -22.89 -9.30
N ARG A 498 -0.27 -21.85 -9.84
CA ARG A 498 -0.28 -21.61 -11.29
C ARG A 498 -0.22 -20.14 -11.63
N THR A 499 0.46 -19.82 -12.72
CA THR A 499 0.44 -18.50 -13.33
C THR A 499 -0.86 -18.35 -14.13
N LEU A 500 -1.51 -17.20 -14.06
CA LEU A 500 -2.65 -16.85 -14.90
C LEU A 500 -2.59 -15.38 -15.29
N VAL A 501 -3.15 -15.06 -16.45
CA VAL A 501 -3.30 -13.67 -16.91
C VAL A 501 -4.78 -13.34 -16.91
N ALA A 502 -5.18 -12.36 -16.10
CA ALA A 502 -6.55 -11.88 -16.00
C ALA A 502 -6.58 -10.40 -16.38
N SER A 503 -7.34 -10.04 -17.42
CA SER A 503 -7.45 -8.65 -17.92
C SER A 503 -6.09 -8.01 -18.27
N GLY A 504 -5.16 -8.84 -18.76
CA GLY A 504 -3.78 -8.43 -19.06
C GLY A 504 -2.88 -8.28 -17.85
N VAL A 505 -3.31 -8.70 -16.65
CA VAL A 505 -2.53 -8.69 -15.41
C VAL A 505 -2.07 -10.10 -15.08
N ARG A 506 -0.76 -10.28 -14.89
CA ARG A 506 -0.15 -11.53 -14.48
C ARG A 506 -0.32 -11.73 -12.97
N LYS A 507 -0.97 -12.83 -12.61
CA LYS A 507 -1.22 -13.24 -11.24
C LYS A 507 -0.73 -14.67 -11.02
N THR A 508 -0.52 -15.03 -9.77
CA THR A 508 -0.31 -16.42 -9.36
C THR A 508 -1.48 -16.84 -8.49
N ARG A 509 -2.19 -17.89 -8.92
CA ARG A 509 -3.19 -18.54 -8.08
C ARG A 509 -2.50 -19.52 -7.15
N VAL A 510 -2.74 -19.35 -5.86
CA VAL A 510 -2.32 -20.27 -4.82
C VAL A 510 -3.57 -20.92 -4.26
N THR A 511 -3.67 -22.24 -4.43
CA THR A 511 -4.77 -23.03 -3.88
C THR A 511 -4.24 -23.89 -2.74
N THR A 512 -4.89 -23.79 -1.59
CA THR A 512 -4.73 -24.63 -0.40
C THR A 512 -5.99 -25.49 -0.23
N ASP A 513 -5.96 -26.43 0.72
CA ASP A 513 -7.15 -27.18 1.15
C ASP A 513 -8.30 -26.29 1.63
N ALA A 514 -7.99 -25.16 2.26
CA ALA A 514 -9.00 -24.26 2.84
C ALA A 514 -9.46 -23.12 1.92
N ARG A 515 -8.64 -22.70 0.95
CA ARG A 515 -8.92 -21.50 0.12
C ARG A 515 -8.09 -21.44 -1.15
N SER A 516 -8.56 -20.65 -2.12
CA SER A 516 -7.78 -20.20 -3.28
C SER A 516 -7.64 -18.68 -3.26
N VAL A 517 -6.44 -18.17 -3.54
CA VAL A 517 -6.13 -16.74 -3.58
C VAL A 517 -5.33 -16.41 -4.84
N ASP A 518 -5.63 -15.27 -5.46
CA ASP A 518 -4.85 -14.74 -6.58
C ASP A 518 -3.94 -13.62 -6.08
N LEU A 519 -2.64 -13.77 -6.31
CA LEU A 519 -1.63 -12.83 -5.83
C LEU A 519 -0.90 -12.18 -7.00
N LEU A 520 -0.65 -10.88 -6.89
CA LEU A 520 0.32 -10.18 -7.72
C LEU A 520 1.74 -10.61 -7.38
N TYR A 521 2.69 -10.31 -8.26
CA TYR A 521 4.09 -10.68 -8.06
C TYR A 521 4.63 -10.22 -6.70
N ASP A 522 4.46 -8.94 -6.33
CA ASP A 522 4.96 -8.41 -5.06
C ASP A 522 4.32 -9.07 -3.83
N GLU A 523 3.07 -9.53 -3.96
CA GLU A 523 2.34 -10.19 -2.87
C GLU A 523 2.85 -11.62 -2.68
N LEU A 524 3.00 -12.35 -3.78
CA LEU A 524 3.60 -13.68 -3.78
C LEU A 524 5.04 -13.64 -3.26
N HIS A 525 5.84 -12.69 -3.75
CA HIS A 525 7.22 -12.50 -3.36
C HIS A 525 7.35 -12.22 -1.85
N ARG A 526 6.52 -11.31 -1.32
CA ARG A 526 6.48 -11.00 0.13
C ARG A 526 5.97 -12.15 0.98
N ALA A 527 5.04 -12.97 0.48
CA ALA A 527 4.56 -14.14 1.21
C ALA A 527 5.66 -15.20 1.38
N LEU A 528 6.51 -15.38 0.37
CA LEU A 528 7.57 -16.40 0.36
C LEU A 528 8.87 -15.94 1.04
N ALA A 529 9.19 -14.64 0.96
CA ALA A 529 10.46 -14.09 1.44
C ALA A 529 10.82 -14.42 2.91
N PRO A 530 9.88 -14.43 3.89
CA PRO A 530 10.20 -14.79 5.26
C PRO A 530 10.74 -16.21 5.44
N THR A 531 10.34 -17.13 4.56
CA THR A 531 10.70 -18.56 4.62
C THR A 531 11.84 -18.94 3.69
N LEU A 532 11.86 -18.36 2.48
CA LEU A 532 12.78 -18.75 1.40
C LEU A 532 13.81 -17.68 1.06
N GLY A 533 13.71 -16.51 1.70
CA GLY A 533 14.54 -15.35 1.38
C GLY A 533 14.02 -14.56 0.18
N TRP A 534 14.58 -13.38 0.01
CA TRP A 534 14.16 -12.42 -1.01
C TRP A 534 14.52 -12.84 -2.44
N ASP A 535 15.44 -13.79 -2.65
CA ASP A 535 15.80 -14.29 -3.97
C ASP A 535 15.00 -15.54 -4.40
N ALA A 536 13.98 -15.95 -3.62
CA ALA A 536 13.17 -17.13 -3.89
C ALA A 536 12.40 -17.06 -5.21
N LEU A 537 11.97 -15.85 -5.60
CA LEU A 537 11.43 -15.54 -6.92
C LEU A 537 12.19 -14.35 -7.48
N PRO A 538 13.17 -14.57 -8.38
CA PRO A 538 13.98 -13.49 -8.94
C PRO A 538 13.19 -12.47 -9.76
N SER A 539 12.09 -12.89 -10.39
CA SER A 539 11.19 -12.06 -11.21
C SER A 539 9.78 -12.68 -11.24
N PRO A 540 8.77 -12.03 -11.86
CA PRO A 540 7.46 -12.65 -12.07
C PRO A 540 7.58 -14.01 -12.78
N PRO A 541 7.09 -15.11 -12.16
CA PRO A 541 7.20 -16.44 -12.74
C PRO A 541 6.39 -16.56 -14.02
N ASP A 542 6.94 -17.29 -14.98
CA ASP A 542 6.26 -17.67 -16.22
C ASP A 542 5.43 -18.93 -16.00
N ALA A 543 5.93 -19.89 -15.22
CA ALA A 543 5.24 -21.15 -14.96
C ALA A 543 5.61 -21.76 -13.61
N PHE A 544 4.77 -22.71 -13.20
CA PHE A 544 4.96 -23.56 -12.03
C PHE A 544 4.76 -25.03 -12.42
N GLN A 545 5.57 -25.92 -11.86
CA GLN A 545 5.45 -27.35 -12.05
C GLN A 545 5.49 -28.06 -10.70
N ARG A 546 4.48 -28.88 -10.40
CA ARG A 546 4.45 -29.66 -9.14
C ARG A 546 5.48 -30.79 -9.18
N THR A 547 6.11 -31.05 -8.04
CA THR A 547 7.05 -32.16 -7.82
C THR A 547 6.72 -32.86 -6.50
N PRO A 548 7.26 -34.07 -6.22
CA PRO A 548 7.04 -34.74 -4.94
C PRO A 548 7.49 -33.91 -3.73
N GLY A 549 8.52 -33.08 -3.88
CA GLY A 549 9.09 -32.25 -2.81
C GLY A 549 8.50 -30.83 -2.69
N GLY A 550 7.64 -30.41 -3.62
CA GLY A 550 7.11 -29.04 -3.66
C GLY A 550 6.69 -28.59 -5.06
N VAL A 551 7.10 -27.38 -5.43
CA VAL A 551 6.80 -26.78 -6.74
C VAL A 551 8.07 -26.16 -7.31
N ILE A 552 8.39 -26.47 -8.56
CA ILE A 552 9.42 -25.77 -9.33
C ILE A 552 8.78 -24.54 -9.97
N ALA A 553 9.26 -23.35 -9.61
CA ALA A 553 8.92 -22.10 -10.28
C ALA A 553 9.96 -21.79 -11.36
N ARG A 554 9.49 -21.36 -12.53
CA ARG A 554 10.32 -20.94 -13.66
C ARG A 554 9.97 -19.53 -14.09
N GLY A 555 10.97 -18.79 -14.51
CA GLY A 555 10.80 -17.47 -15.10
C GLY A 555 12.08 -17.00 -15.74
N ARG A 556 12.14 -15.70 -15.99
CA ARG A 556 13.21 -15.08 -16.77
C ARG A 556 13.55 -13.70 -16.25
N GLY A 557 14.80 -13.27 -16.42
CA GLY A 557 15.28 -11.98 -15.93
C GLY A 557 15.32 -11.84 -14.40
N ARG A 558 15.41 -10.60 -13.92
CA ARG A 558 15.60 -10.25 -12.51
C ARG A 558 14.91 -8.92 -12.19
N GLY A 559 14.18 -8.88 -11.08
CA GLY A 559 13.27 -7.79 -10.73
C GLY A 559 11.93 -7.91 -11.46
N HIS A 560 11.10 -6.88 -11.37
CA HIS A 560 9.74 -6.89 -11.92
C HIS A 560 9.68 -6.80 -13.46
N ARG A 561 10.80 -6.61 -14.17
CA ARG A 561 10.93 -6.53 -15.64
C ARG A 561 10.27 -5.30 -16.28
N VAL A 562 9.95 -4.26 -15.49
CA VAL A 562 9.30 -3.03 -15.95
C VAL A 562 10.29 -1.88 -16.01
N GLY A 563 10.27 -1.11 -17.10
CA GLY A 563 11.03 0.13 -17.24
C GLY A 563 12.48 -0.07 -17.69
N LEU A 564 13.40 0.69 -17.12
CA LEU A 564 14.82 0.68 -17.48
C LEU A 564 15.47 -0.66 -17.07
N CYS A 565 15.98 -1.42 -18.03
CA CYS A 565 16.80 -2.60 -17.78
C CYS A 565 18.23 -2.19 -17.38
N LEU A 566 18.70 -2.69 -16.23
CA LEU A 566 20.00 -2.38 -15.65
C LEU A 566 21.11 -3.35 -16.06
N ALA A 567 20.77 -4.48 -16.68
CA ALA A 567 21.77 -5.43 -17.14
C ALA A 567 22.54 -4.88 -18.36
N ALA A 568 23.83 -5.23 -18.42
CA ALA A 568 24.63 -5.01 -19.61
C ALA A 568 24.13 -5.91 -20.77
N PRO A 569 24.30 -5.51 -22.04
CA PRO A 569 24.05 -6.41 -23.17
C PRO A 569 24.93 -7.66 -23.04
N PHE A 570 24.39 -8.84 -23.37
CA PHE A 570 25.24 -10.00 -23.65
C PHE A 570 26.06 -9.67 -24.90
N ARG A 571 27.38 -9.86 -24.82
CA ARG A 571 28.27 -9.72 -25.98
C ARG A 571 28.31 -11.01 -26.76
#